data_AF-A0A2L2YWC6-F1
#
_entry.id   AF-A0A2L2YWC6-F1
#
_cell.length_a   1.000
_cell.length_b   1.000
_cell.length_c   1.000
_cell.angle_alpha   90.00
_cell.angle_beta   90.00
_cell.angle_gamma   90.00
#
_symmetry.space_group_name_H-M   'P 1'
#
loop_
_entity.id
_entity.type
_entity.pdbx_description
1 polymer ?
#
loop_
_entity_poly.entity_id
_entity_poly.type
_entity_poly.pdbx_seq_one_letter_code
_entity_poly.pdbx_strand_id
1 'polypeptide(L)'
;KMSEPKDSIAQEQTNEAAELENQFVLSLPTVPAASLRAAVRSGVMNLKDRLKIDLEPDMRHAKVNFDKWTLKGKVMDLPSIIESYKTLDCKTFYKTADICQILICKEEEEAPQIEEEENPKKKDTKDKRFMLPHGITPPLKNVRKRRFRKTLKKKYVDF
;
A
#
# COMPACT_ATOMS: atom_id res chain seq x y z
N LYS A 1 39.49 24.23 25.58
CA LYS A 1 38.86 23.10 26.30
C LYS A 1 37.51 23.58 26.83
N MET A 2 36.42 23.29 26.13
CA MET A 2 35.05 23.46 26.64
C MET A 2 34.38 22.10 26.50
N SER A 3 33.95 21.54 27.63
CA SER A 3 33.27 20.25 27.74
C SER A 3 31.76 20.48 27.67
N GLU A 4 31.08 19.77 26.78
CA GLU A 4 29.61 19.68 26.79
C GLU A 4 29.12 18.81 27.97
N PRO A 5 27.92 19.09 28.53
CA PRO A 5 27.38 18.33 29.65
C PRO A 5 26.85 16.96 29.22
N LYS A 6 27.19 15.94 30.00
CA LYS A 6 26.67 14.57 29.88
C LYS A 6 25.40 14.44 30.72
N ASP A 7 24.24 14.43 30.09
CA ASP A 7 23.02 13.92 30.72
C ASP A 7 22.93 12.41 30.44
N SER A 8 23.28 11.63 31.46
CA SER A 8 23.21 10.17 31.46
C SER A 8 21.80 9.72 31.84
N ILE A 9 21.00 9.34 30.83
CA ILE A 9 19.89 8.41 31.01
C ILE A 9 20.35 7.10 30.37
N ALA A 10 20.45 6.05 31.18
CA ALA A 10 20.83 4.72 30.74
C ALA A 10 19.82 4.21 29.70
N GLN A 11 20.19 4.28 28.42
CA GLN A 11 19.55 3.50 27.37
C GLN A 11 20.16 2.10 27.45
N GLU A 12 19.38 1.13 27.93
CA GLU A 12 19.57 -0.27 27.52
C GLU A 12 19.41 -0.30 26.00
N GLN A 13 20.54 -0.17 25.28
CA GLN A 13 20.58 -0.35 23.85
C GLN A 13 20.40 -1.83 23.55
N THR A 14 19.14 -2.23 23.36
CA THR A 14 18.82 -3.36 22.49
C THR A 14 19.39 -3.00 21.11
N ASN A 15 20.56 -3.54 20.81
CA ASN A 15 21.39 -3.20 19.65
C ASN A 15 20.87 -3.84 18.34
N GLU A 16 19.56 -4.07 18.25
CA GLU A 16 18.88 -4.44 17.02
C GLU A 16 18.32 -3.17 16.40
N ALA A 17 18.76 -2.84 15.19
CA ALA A 17 18.16 -1.75 14.42
C ALA A 17 16.65 -2.05 14.32
N ALA A 18 15.82 -1.19 14.90
CA ALA A 18 14.39 -1.38 14.90
C ALA A 18 13.88 -1.54 13.46
N GLU A 19 13.26 -2.68 13.15
CA GLU A 19 12.66 -2.92 11.85
C GLU A 19 11.42 -2.03 11.70
N LEU A 20 11.29 -1.36 10.56
CA LEU A 20 10.14 -0.53 10.27
C LEU A 20 8.93 -1.41 9.94
N GLU A 21 7.80 -1.16 10.61
CA GLU A 21 6.54 -1.81 10.29
C GLU A 21 6.07 -1.42 8.89
N ASN A 22 5.84 -2.42 8.04
CA ASN A 22 5.36 -2.22 6.67
C ASN A 22 3.84 -2.36 6.61
N GLN A 23 3.15 -1.33 6.09
CA GLN A 23 1.69 -1.29 6.02
C GLN A 23 1.23 -1.03 4.57
N PHE A 24 0.15 -1.70 4.16
CA PHE A 24 -0.48 -1.51 2.85
C PHE A 24 -2.01 -1.60 2.94
N VAL A 25 -2.72 -1.09 1.93
CA VAL A 25 -4.19 -1.18 1.86
C VAL A 25 -4.62 -2.49 1.21
N LEU A 26 -5.53 -3.25 1.81
CA LEU A 26 -6.21 -4.38 1.17
C LEU A 26 -7.60 -3.93 0.68
N SER A 27 -7.85 -4.07 -0.62
CA SER A 27 -9.15 -3.79 -1.23
C SER A 27 -9.79 -5.07 -1.74
N LEU A 28 -10.97 -5.39 -1.21
CA LEU A 28 -11.76 -6.57 -1.58
C LEU A 28 -13.06 -6.16 -2.31
N PRO A 29 -13.67 -7.08 -3.09
CA PRO A 29 -15.03 -6.91 -3.56
C PRO A 29 -16.01 -6.71 -2.40
N THR A 30 -17.13 -6.04 -2.66
CA THR A 30 -18.07 -5.56 -1.62
C THR A 30 -18.53 -6.67 -0.67
N VAL A 31 -18.86 -7.85 -1.21
CA VAL A 31 -19.42 -8.97 -0.43
C VAL A 31 -18.36 -9.61 0.48
N PRO A 32 -17.19 -10.08 -0.01
CA PRO A 32 -16.08 -10.51 0.85
C PRO A 32 -15.62 -9.45 1.85
N ALA A 33 -15.59 -8.17 1.45
CA ALA A 33 -15.19 -7.06 2.32
C ALA A 33 -16.14 -6.89 3.52
N ALA A 34 -17.45 -7.01 3.29
CA ALA A 34 -18.44 -6.91 4.35
C ALA A 34 -18.32 -8.08 5.34
N SER A 35 -18.12 -9.30 4.84
CA SER A 35 -17.91 -10.49 5.67
C SER A 35 -16.61 -10.41 6.47
N LEU A 36 -15.50 -9.98 5.85
CA LEU A 36 -14.22 -9.78 6.53
C LEU A 36 -14.33 -8.70 7.62
N ARG A 37 -15.06 -7.61 7.34
CA ARG A 37 -15.33 -6.56 8.32
C ARG A 37 -16.07 -7.11 9.54
N ALA A 38 -17.09 -7.95 9.34
CA ALA A 38 -17.82 -8.57 10.43
C ALA A 38 -16.92 -9.52 11.24
N ALA A 39 -16.09 -10.32 10.56
CA ALA A 39 -15.12 -11.21 11.20
C ALA A 39 -14.11 -10.45 12.08
N VAL A 40 -13.48 -9.39 11.55
CA VAL A 40 -12.53 -8.55 12.30
C VAL A 40 -13.20 -7.91 13.52
N ARG A 41 -14.43 -7.41 13.37
CA ARG A 41 -15.18 -6.78 14.47
C ARG A 41 -15.63 -7.74 15.55
N SER A 42 -15.85 -9.01 15.21
CA SER A 42 -16.26 -10.03 16.18
C SER A 42 -15.19 -10.30 17.24
N GLY A 43 -13.92 -9.99 16.96
CA GLY A 43 -12.80 -10.23 17.87
C GLY A 43 -12.44 -11.71 18.04
N VAL A 44 -13.08 -12.62 17.30
CA VAL A 44 -12.79 -14.06 17.36
C VAL A 44 -11.39 -14.31 16.80
N MET A 45 -10.56 -15.01 17.56
CA MET A 45 -9.14 -15.21 17.24
C MET A 45 -8.86 -16.18 16.07
N ASN A 46 -9.90 -16.66 15.38
CA ASN A 46 -9.78 -17.59 14.25
C ASN A 46 -9.54 -16.88 12.90
N LEU A 47 -9.34 -15.55 12.88
CA LEU A 47 -9.11 -14.81 11.64
C LEU A 47 -7.86 -15.30 10.90
N LYS A 48 -6.84 -15.75 11.64
CA LYS A 48 -5.59 -16.30 11.08
C LYS A 48 -5.82 -17.53 10.19
N ASP A 49 -6.79 -18.36 10.53
CA ASP A 49 -7.12 -19.57 9.77
C ASP A 49 -8.05 -19.26 8.59
N ARG A 50 -8.74 -18.13 8.64
CA ARG A 50 -9.76 -17.71 7.68
C ARG A 50 -9.21 -16.83 6.58
N LEU A 51 -8.25 -15.95 6.87
CA LEU A 51 -7.67 -15.00 5.94
C LEU A 51 -6.19 -15.34 5.68
N LYS A 52 -5.86 -15.62 4.41
CA LYS A 52 -4.51 -15.89 3.95
C LYS A 52 -4.19 -15.05 2.71
N ILE A 53 -3.01 -14.44 2.69
CA ILE A 53 -2.50 -13.67 1.55
C ILE A 53 -1.21 -14.33 1.10
N ASP A 54 -1.21 -14.90 -0.10
CA ASP A 54 -0.05 -15.50 -0.73
C ASP A 54 0.42 -14.58 -1.87
N LEU A 55 1.62 -13.99 -1.75
CA LEU A 55 2.23 -13.18 -2.81
C LEU A 55 2.99 -14.08 -3.79
N GLU A 56 2.86 -13.81 -5.07
CA GLU A 56 3.66 -14.47 -6.11
C GLU A 56 5.10 -13.94 -6.10
N PRO A 57 6.09 -14.69 -6.66
CA PRO A 57 7.49 -14.29 -6.67
C PRO A 57 7.78 -12.94 -7.35
N ASP A 58 6.85 -12.45 -8.18
CA ASP A 58 6.99 -11.15 -8.84
C ASP A 58 6.61 -9.96 -7.95
N MET A 59 6.10 -10.22 -6.74
CA MET A 59 5.65 -9.24 -5.74
C MET A 59 4.57 -8.27 -6.25
N ARG A 60 3.92 -8.60 -7.37
CA ARG A 60 2.88 -7.79 -8.01
C ARG A 60 1.55 -8.52 -8.12
N HIS A 61 1.54 -9.84 -8.08
CA HIS A 61 0.34 -10.65 -8.01
C HIS A 61 0.22 -11.36 -6.66
N ALA A 62 -1.03 -11.62 -6.26
CA ALA A 62 -1.32 -12.30 -5.01
C ALA A 62 -2.56 -13.19 -5.16
N LYS A 63 -2.64 -14.23 -4.34
CA LYS A 63 -3.85 -15.00 -4.08
C LYS A 63 -4.33 -14.70 -2.67
N VAL A 64 -5.54 -14.16 -2.55
CA VAL A 64 -6.15 -13.86 -1.25
C VAL A 64 -7.28 -14.83 -1.00
N ASN A 65 -7.12 -15.67 0.01
CA ASN A 65 -8.14 -16.62 0.44
C ASN A 65 -8.81 -16.06 1.69
N PHE A 66 -10.12 -15.95 1.66
CA PHE A 66 -10.92 -15.59 2.81
C PHE A 66 -12.14 -16.51 2.90
N ASP A 67 -12.25 -17.32 3.95
CA ASP A 67 -13.29 -18.36 4.08
C ASP A 67 -13.40 -19.24 2.82
N LYS A 68 -14.47 -19.06 2.03
CA LYS A 68 -14.74 -19.79 0.78
C LYS A 68 -14.35 -19.01 -0.47
N TRP A 69 -13.95 -17.74 -0.31
CA TRP A 69 -13.55 -16.88 -1.42
C TRP A 69 -12.06 -17.07 -1.72
N THR A 70 -11.77 -17.38 -2.98
CA THR A 70 -10.43 -17.33 -3.54
C THR A 70 -10.38 -16.18 -4.54
N LEU A 71 -9.65 -15.13 -4.19
CA LEU A 71 -9.58 -13.89 -4.96
C LEU A 71 -8.20 -13.71 -5.56
N LYS A 72 -8.15 -13.25 -6.81
CA LYS A 72 -6.90 -12.83 -7.45
C LYS A 72 -6.64 -11.37 -7.10
N GLY A 73 -5.46 -11.11 -6.58
CA GLY A 73 -5.00 -9.81 -6.12
C GLY A 73 -3.89 -9.26 -7.02
N LYS A 74 -3.87 -7.93 -7.18
CA LYS A 74 -2.78 -7.20 -7.84
C LYS A 74 -2.30 -6.07 -6.96
N VAL A 75 -1.00 -6.01 -6.68
CA VAL A 75 -0.35 -4.94 -5.92
C VAL A 75 -0.10 -3.75 -6.85
N MET A 76 -0.70 -2.62 -6.51
CA MET A 76 -0.67 -1.38 -7.28
C MET A 76 -0.07 -0.25 -6.44
N ASP A 77 0.65 0.65 -7.11
CA ASP A 77 1.30 1.81 -6.48
C ASP A 77 0.34 2.99 -6.44
N LEU A 78 0.06 3.47 -5.22
CA LEU A 78 -0.77 4.63 -4.97
C LEU A 78 -0.07 5.91 -5.48
N PRO A 79 -0.84 6.89 -6.00
CA PRO A 79 -0.28 8.16 -6.42
C PRO A 79 0.09 9.09 -5.26
N SER A 80 -0.56 8.92 -4.10
CA SER A 80 -0.35 9.73 -2.90
C SER A 80 0.26 8.87 -1.81
N ILE A 81 1.21 9.44 -1.07
CA ILE A 81 1.69 8.87 0.20
C ILE A 81 0.59 9.06 1.24
N ILE A 82 0.28 8.00 1.98
CA ILE A 82 -0.70 8.00 3.07
C ILE A 82 0.05 7.69 4.35
N GLU A 83 -0.02 8.57 5.34
CA GLU A 83 0.59 8.34 6.64
C GLU A 83 -0.43 7.68 7.58
N SER A 84 -0.03 6.60 8.25
CA SER A 84 -0.80 6.02 9.34
C SER A 84 -0.36 6.61 10.67
N TYR A 85 -1.33 6.88 11.53
CA TYR A 85 -1.11 7.45 12.85
C TYR A 85 -1.87 6.66 13.90
N LYS A 86 -1.27 6.52 15.08
CA LYS A 86 -1.94 6.06 16.29
C LYS A 86 -2.17 7.21 17.25
N THR A 87 -3.24 7.13 18.03
CA THR A 87 -3.60 8.12 19.04
C THR A 87 -4.27 7.41 20.22
N LEU A 88 -4.15 8.00 21.41
CA LEU A 88 -4.87 7.57 22.61
C LEU A 88 -5.99 8.57 23.00
N ASP A 89 -5.83 9.84 22.64
CA ASP A 89 -6.67 10.97 23.07
C ASP A 89 -7.45 11.63 21.92
N CYS A 90 -7.25 11.17 20.68
CA CYS A 90 -7.77 11.76 19.45
C CYS A 90 -7.34 13.21 19.22
N LYS A 91 -6.23 13.66 19.84
CA LYS A 91 -5.66 15.01 19.69
C LYS A 91 -4.20 14.94 19.30
N THR A 92 -3.44 14.09 19.99
CA THR A 92 -2.03 13.84 19.73
C THR A 92 -1.89 12.58 18.89
N PHE A 93 -1.25 12.72 17.73
CA PHE A 93 -1.09 11.65 16.76
C PHE A 93 0.39 11.33 16.58
N TYR A 94 0.71 10.04 16.64
CA TYR A 94 2.07 9.53 16.46
C TYR A 94 2.12 8.73 15.17
N LYS A 95 3.01 9.13 14.25
CA LYS A 95 3.19 8.45 12.96
C LYS A 95 3.67 7.02 13.20
N THR A 96 3.08 6.06 12.48
CA THR A 96 3.45 4.64 12.56
C THR A 96 4.08 4.14 11.27
N ALA A 97 3.52 4.48 10.10
CA ALA A 97 4.07 4.04 8.81
C ALA A 97 3.67 4.97 7.66
N ASP A 98 4.39 4.82 6.54
CA ASP A 98 4.02 5.36 5.24
C ASP A 98 3.42 4.25 4.37
N ILE A 99 2.24 4.50 3.82
CA ILE A 99 1.48 3.59 2.96
C ILE A 99 1.48 4.15 1.55
N CYS A 100 2.08 3.41 0.62
CA CYS A 100 2.17 3.80 -0.81
C CYS A 100 1.65 2.73 -1.77
N GLN A 101 1.14 1.61 -1.26
CA GLN A 101 0.67 0.48 -2.05
C GLN A 101 -0.71 -0.02 -1.62
N ILE A 102 -1.41 -0.62 -2.58
CA ILE A 102 -2.71 -1.25 -2.37
C ILE A 102 -2.75 -2.60 -3.09
N LEU A 103 -3.22 -3.63 -2.38
CA LEU A 103 -3.55 -4.93 -2.96
C LEU A 103 -5.02 -4.93 -3.35
N ILE A 104 -5.30 -4.87 -4.66
CA ILE A 104 -6.66 -4.86 -5.19
C ILE A 104 -7.04 -6.28 -5.58
N CYS A 105 -8.07 -6.83 -4.92
CA CYS A 105 -8.61 -8.15 -5.19
C CYS A 105 -9.85 -8.05 -6.08
N LYS A 106 -9.96 -8.97 -7.03
CA LYS A 106 -11.10 -9.14 -7.92
C LYS A 106 -11.63 -10.57 -7.86
N GLU A 107 -12.91 -10.73 -8.16
CA GLU A 107 -13.53 -12.04 -8.35
C GLU A 107 -13.11 -12.61 -9.71
N GLU A 108 -12.97 -13.94 -9.81
CA GLU A 108 -12.48 -14.59 -11.04
C GLU A 108 -13.37 -14.33 -12.26
N GLU A 109 -14.68 -14.15 -12.06
CA GLU A 109 -15.65 -13.87 -13.13
C GLU A 109 -15.55 -12.43 -13.67
N GLU A 110 -14.99 -11.50 -12.89
CA GLU A 110 -14.75 -10.10 -13.26
C GLU A 110 -13.28 -9.83 -13.62
N ALA A 111 -12.54 -10.84 -14.07
CA ALA A 111 -11.30 -10.61 -14.77
C ALA A 111 -11.61 -10.45 -16.27
N PRO A 112 -12.01 -9.26 -16.78
CA PRO A 112 -11.71 -9.00 -18.17
C PRO A 112 -10.20 -9.16 -18.28
N GLN A 113 -9.79 -9.90 -19.30
CA GLN A 113 -8.48 -9.77 -19.91
C GLN A 113 -8.30 -8.28 -20.20
N ILE A 114 -7.86 -7.50 -19.22
CA ILE A 114 -7.19 -6.23 -19.48
C ILE A 114 -5.78 -6.66 -19.93
N GLU A 115 -5.74 -7.37 -21.05
CA GLU A 115 -4.70 -7.24 -22.04
C GLU A 115 -4.82 -5.78 -22.48
N GLU A 116 -4.25 -4.87 -21.69
CA GLU A 116 -3.65 -3.67 -22.27
C GLU A 116 -2.66 -4.22 -23.29
N GLU A 117 -3.08 -4.21 -24.55
CA GLU A 117 -2.34 -4.67 -25.74
C GLU A 117 -0.85 -4.73 -25.47
N GLU A 118 -0.32 -5.95 -25.37
CA GLU A 118 1.11 -6.17 -25.30
C GLU A 118 1.72 -5.59 -26.57
N ASN A 119 2.23 -4.37 -26.47
CA ASN A 119 3.21 -3.85 -27.39
C ASN A 119 4.58 -4.15 -26.79
N PRO A 120 5.23 -5.27 -27.14
CA PRO A 120 6.51 -5.71 -26.55
C PRO A 120 7.70 -4.77 -26.84
N LYS A 121 7.48 -3.61 -27.48
CA LYS A 121 8.52 -2.69 -27.96
C LYS A 121 8.85 -1.52 -27.02
N LYS A 122 8.31 -1.46 -25.80
CA LYS A 122 8.65 -0.39 -24.84
C LYS A 122 8.91 -0.95 -23.45
N LYS A 123 10.18 -1.21 -23.12
CA LYS A 123 10.64 -1.68 -21.80
C LYS A 123 10.18 -0.75 -20.65
N ASP A 124 9.93 0.54 -20.94
CA ASP A 124 9.42 1.56 -20.00
C ASP A 124 7.90 1.48 -19.67
N THR A 125 7.17 0.50 -20.20
CA THR A 125 5.70 0.38 -20.00
C THR A 125 5.31 -0.53 -18.85
N LYS A 126 6.21 -1.41 -18.39
CA LYS A 126 5.90 -2.46 -17.40
C LYS A 126 5.60 -1.89 -16.01
N ASP A 127 6.10 -0.70 -15.68
CA ASP A 127 5.78 -0.01 -14.41
C ASP A 127 4.43 0.72 -14.48
N LYS A 128 3.97 1.09 -15.68
CA LYS A 128 2.72 1.86 -15.83
C LYS A 128 1.49 1.04 -15.49
N ARG A 129 1.48 -0.25 -15.83
CA ARG A 129 0.37 -1.18 -15.52
C ARG A 129 0.17 -1.44 -14.02
N PHE A 130 1.12 -1.04 -13.17
CA PHE A 130 1.01 -1.13 -11.71
C PHE A 130 0.77 0.23 -11.05
N MET A 131 0.76 1.34 -11.80
CA MET A 131 0.47 2.66 -11.24
C MET A 131 -1.04 2.92 -11.17
N LEU A 132 -1.57 3.10 -9.97
CA LEU A 132 -2.97 3.44 -9.81
C LEU A 132 -3.22 4.90 -10.21
N PRO A 133 -4.24 5.21 -11.06
CA PRO A 133 -4.50 6.57 -11.51
C PRO A 133 -5.20 7.44 -10.46
N HIS A 134 -5.78 6.85 -9.41
CA HIS A 134 -6.60 7.52 -8.40
C HIS A 134 -5.98 7.36 -7.00
N GLY A 135 -6.18 8.34 -6.13
CA GLY A 135 -5.97 8.16 -4.69
C GLY A 135 -7.16 7.45 -4.03
N ILE A 136 -7.02 7.10 -2.75
CA ILE A 136 -8.06 6.39 -1.99
C ILE A 136 -9.32 7.24 -1.76
N THR A 137 -9.15 8.56 -1.56
CA THR A 137 -10.26 9.45 -1.21
C THR A 137 -10.94 10.03 -2.45
N PRO A 138 -12.27 10.29 -2.41
CA PRO A 138 -13.03 10.79 -3.57
C PRO A 138 -12.43 12.04 -4.25
N PRO A 139 -11.91 13.05 -3.52
CA PRO A 139 -11.30 14.23 -4.15
C PRO A 139 -10.03 13.94 -4.97
N LEU A 140 -9.39 12.78 -4.76
CA LEU A 140 -8.17 12.33 -5.44
C LEU A 140 -8.44 11.40 -6.63
N LYS A 141 -9.69 11.34 -7.11
CA LYS A 141 -9.99 10.69 -8.40
C LYS A 141 -9.18 11.35 -9.53
N ASN A 142 -8.50 10.51 -10.31
CA ASN A 142 -7.61 10.91 -11.43
C ASN A 142 -6.48 11.87 -11.04
N VAL A 143 -5.99 11.83 -9.80
CA VAL A 143 -5.04 12.81 -9.25
C VAL A 143 -3.77 12.98 -10.10
N ARG A 144 -3.20 11.89 -10.66
CA ARG A 144 -2.00 11.94 -11.50
C ARG A 144 -2.16 12.82 -12.75
N LYS A 145 -3.37 12.88 -13.32
CA LYS A 145 -3.70 13.67 -14.51
C LYS A 145 -4.28 15.05 -14.16
N ARG A 146 -5.07 15.12 -13.10
CA ARG A 146 -5.93 16.28 -12.80
C ARG A 146 -5.34 17.26 -11.79
N ARG A 147 -4.56 16.80 -10.82
CA ARG A 147 -4.11 17.62 -9.68
C ARG A 147 -2.59 17.70 -9.54
N PHE A 148 -1.85 16.68 -9.94
CA PHE A 148 -0.39 16.72 -9.86
C PHE A 148 0.19 17.59 -10.98
N ARG A 149 0.98 18.59 -10.57
CA ARG A 149 1.79 19.40 -11.49
C ARG A 149 2.86 18.52 -12.12
N LYS A 150 2.95 18.50 -13.45
CA LYS A 150 3.97 17.74 -14.17
C LYS A 150 5.32 18.43 -14.07
N THR A 151 6.37 17.65 -13.83
CA THR A 151 7.75 18.14 -13.87
C THR A 151 8.13 18.51 -15.30
N LEU A 152 8.61 19.75 -15.50
CA LEU A 152 9.21 20.16 -16.76
C LEU A 152 10.56 19.45 -16.90
N LYS A 153 10.75 18.71 -17.99
CA LYS A 153 12.07 18.20 -18.35
C LYS A 153 12.86 19.34 -18.97
N LYS A 154 14.05 19.63 -18.46
CA LYS A 154 14.98 20.60 -19.07
C LYS A 154 15.31 20.09 -20.47
N LYS A 155 14.78 20.74 -21.51
CA LYS A 155 15.33 20.62 -22.85
C LYS A 155 16.67 21.35 -22.83
N TYR A 156 17.71 20.75 -23.40
CA TYR A 156 19.09 21.21 -23.44
C TYR A 156 19.20 22.74 -23.38
N VAL A 157 19.93 23.24 -22.37
CA VAL A 157 20.49 24.58 -22.44
C VAL A 157 21.73 24.39 -23.31
N ASP A 158 21.57 24.66 -24.60
CA ASP A 158 22.72 24.82 -25.49
C ASP A 158 23.49 26.04 -24.94
N PHE A 159 24.74 25.80 -24.52
CA PHE A 159 25.72 26.85 -24.20
C PHE A 159 26.54 27.15 -25.45
#